data_AF-A0A7S0RYA6-F1
#
_entry.id   AF-A0A7S0RYA6-F1
#
_cell.length_a   1.000
_cell.length_b   1.000
_cell.length_c   1.000
_cell.angle_alpha   90.00
_cell.angle_beta   90.00
_cell.angle_gamma   90.00
#
_symmetry.space_group_name_H-M   'P 1'
#
loop_
_entity.id
_entity.type
_entity.pdbx_description
1 polymer ?
#
loop_
_entity_poly.entity_id
_entity_poly.type
_entity_poly.pdbx_seq_one_letter_code
_entity_poly.pdbx_strand_id
1 'polypeptide(L)'
;IGYSNFLVDGDDPMPKPWFFTWTFCLSCITIASGCLAERTQLVAYPTYTIVVSTIVHPIVAHWVWNRDAWLKKVYPGCDFLDFAGGTVVHVVGGMVGLIGAIVCGPRIGRFEDGGAKDIP
;
A
#
# COMPACT_ATOMS: atom_id res chain seq x y z
N ILE A 1 -7.33 -11.63 -11.15
CA ILE A 1 -7.68 -11.48 -9.72
C ILE A 1 -8.07 -12.88 -9.27
N GLY A 2 -7.28 -13.47 -8.36
CA GLY A 2 -7.08 -14.92 -8.27
C GLY A 2 -8.20 -15.68 -7.57
N TYR A 3 -8.74 -16.68 -8.26
CA TYR A 3 -9.61 -17.75 -7.74
C TYR A 3 -8.86 -19.09 -7.61
N SER A 4 -7.72 -19.22 -8.30
CA SER A 4 -6.81 -20.37 -8.24
C SER A 4 -5.72 -20.18 -7.17
N ASN A 5 -5.21 -21.28 -6.63
CA ASN A 5 -4.13 -21.31 -5.63
C ASN A 5 -4.47 -20.67 -4.26
N PHE A 6 -5.76 -20.53 -3.93
CA PHE A 6 -6.19 -20.09 -2.59
C PHE A 6 -5.77 -21.08 -1.49
N LEU A 7 -5.80 -22.38 -1.79
CA LEU A 7 -5.40 -23.47 -0.88
C LEU A 7 -4.05 -24.12 -1.23
N VAL A 8 -3.24 -23.49 -2.10
CA VAL A 8 -1.99 -24.09 -2.63
C VAL A 8 -2.29 -25.35 -3.47
N ASP A 9 -2.99 -25.17 -4.61
CA ASP A 9 -3.03 -26.22 -5.63
C ASP A 9 -1.69 -26.21 -6.40
N GLY A 10 -1.01 -27.34 -6.42
CA GLY A 10 0.45 -27.45 -6.57
C GLY A 10 1.05 -27.33 -7.98
N ASP A 11 0.50 -26.56 -8.90
CA ASP A 11 0.91 -26.59 -10.32
C ASP A 11 1.86 -25.47 -10.78
N ASP A 12 2.19 -24.48 -9.93
CA ASP A 12 3.04 -23.34 -10.32
C ASP A 12 4.52 -23.52 -9.89
N PRO A 13 5.52 -23.44 -10.79
CA PRO A 13 6.94 -23.65 -10.46
C PRO A 13 7.56 -22.51 -9.64
N MET A 14 6.87 -21.39 -9.46
CA MET A 14 7.22 -20.35 -8.47
C MET A 14 5.94 -19.71 -7.92
N PRO A 15 5.20 -20.42 -7.06
CA PRO A 15 3.97 -19.91 -6.50
C PRO A 15 4.36 -18.80 -5.53
N LYS A 16 4.01 -17.54 -5.84
CA LYS A 16 3.75 -16.57 -4.77
C LYS A 16 2.40 -16.99 -4.22
N PRO A 17 2.33 -17.69 -3.07
CA PRO A 17 1.03 -18.14 -2.57
C PRO A 17 0.15 -16.89 -2.41
N TRP A 18 -1.11 -16.99 -2.80
CA TRP A 18 -2.06 -15.88 -2.72
C TRP A 18 -1.96 -15.17 -1.35
N PHE A 19 -1.82 -15.96 -0.29
CA PHE A 19 -1.63 -15.50 1.08
C PHE A 19 -0.42 -14.58 1.26
N PHE A 20 0.72 -14.89 0.65
CA PHE A 20 1.92 -14.05 0.72
C PHE A 20 1.70 -12.70 0.06
N THR A 21 1.09 -12.65 -1.12
CA THR A 21 0.78 -11.35 -1.75
C THR A 21 -0.32 -10.58 -1.03
N TRP A 22 -1.24 -11.30 -0.38
CA TRP A 22 -2.30 -10.71 0.43
C TRP A 22 -1.75 -10.05 1.69
N THR A 23 -0.75 -10.64 2.35
CA THR A 23 -0.12 -10.01 3.53
C THR A 23 0.60 -8.71 3.17
N PHE A 24 1.28 -8.61 2.01
CA PHE A 24 1.84 -7.32 1.53
C PHE A 24 0.75 -6.28 1.29
N CYS A 25 -0.38 -6.68 0.69
CA CYS A 25 -1.53 -5.80 0.50
C CYS A 25 -2.07 -5.27 1.83
N LEU A 26 -2.21 -6.16 2.83
CA LEU A 26 -2.60 -5.76 4.18
C LEU A 26 -1.60 -4.80 4.82
N SER A 27 -0.30 -5.08 4.73
CA SER A 27 0.75 -4.18 5.23
C SER A 27 0.67 -2.80 4.57
N CYS A 28 0.37 -2.73 3.27
CA CYS A 28 0.19 -1.47 2.56
C CYS A 28 -1.00 -0.66 3.13
N ILE A 29 -2.12 -1.33 3.42
CA ILE A 29 -3.34 -0.73 3.96
C ILE A 29 -3.14 -0.23 5.40
N THR A 30 -2.40 -0.96 6.23
CA THR A 30 -2.19 -0.60 7.64
C THR A 30 -1.17 0.52 7.83
N ILE A 31 -0.33 0.82 6.84
CA ILE A 31 0.48 2.06 6.88
C ILE A 31 -0.42 3.29 6.89
N ALA A 32 -1.44 3.32 6.03
CA ALA A 32 -2.36 4.46 5.93
C ALA A 32 -3.21 4.64 7.20
N SER A 33 -3.56 3.56 7.92
CA SER A 33 -4.35 3.67 9.16
C SER A 33 -3.58 4.43 10.24
N GLY A 34 -2.27 4.21 10.37
CA GLY A 34 -1.43 4.92 11.35
C GLY A 34 -1.35 6.43 11.08
N CYS A 35 -1.25 6.83 9.81
CA CYS A 35 -1.23 8.25 9.42
C CYS A 35 -2.54 8.97 9.78
N LEU A 36 -3.67 8.25 9.70
CA LEU A 36 -5.03 8.75 9.86
C LEU A 36 -5.62 8.55 11.27
N ALA A 37 -4.88 7.89 12.15
CA ALA A 37 -5.31 7.58 13.50
C ALA A 37 -5.80 8.83 14.26
N GLU A 38 -6.78 8.61 15.13
CA GLU A 38 -7.38 9.57 16.10
C GLU A 38 -8.25 10.69 15.53
N ARG A 39 -8.23 10.94 14.21
CA ARG A 39 -8.93 12.10 13.59
C ARG A 39 -9.76 11.78 12.37
N THR A 40 -9.94 10.49 12.05
CA THR A 40 -10.80 10.02 10.97
C THR A 40 -11.94 9.18 11.51
N GLN A 41 -13.10 9.26 10.85
CA GLN A 41 -14.24 8.42 11.20
C GLN A 41 -13.91 6.94 10.91
N LEU A 42 -14.46 6.04 11.72
CA LEU A 42 -14.23 4.60 11.56
C LEU A 42 -14.59 4.11 10.15
N VAL A 43 -15.59 4.71 9.50
CA VAL A 43 -16.02 4.36 8.14
C VAL A 43 -14.94 4.64 7.09
N ALA A 44 -14.04 5.60 7.32
CA ALA A 44 -12.95 5.89 6.39
C ALA A 44 -12.02 4.68 6.20
N TYR A 45 -11.79 3.89 7.25
CA TYR A 45 -10.88 2.74 7.25
C TYR A 45 -11.29 1.63 6.28
N PRO A 46 -12.50 1.06 6.34
CA PRO A 46 -12.94 0.07 5.37
C PRO A 46 -13.05 0.68 3.96
N THR A 47 -13.40 1.96 3.81
CA THR A 47 -13.50 2.60 2.48
C THR A 47 -12.17 2.61 1.75
N TYR A 48 -11.10 3.16 2.35
CA TYR A 48 -9.81 3.18 1.67
C TYR A 48 -9.21 1.76 1.57
N THR A 49 -9.50 0.88 2.53
CA THR A 49 -9.07 -0.53 2.48
C THR A 49 -9.60 -1.22 1.22
N ILE A 50 -10.89 -1.04 0.91
CA ILE A 50 -11.49 -1.61 -0.32
C ILE A 50 -10.83 -1.02 -1.55
N VAL A 51 -10.67 0.31 -1.61
CA VAL A 51 -10.07 0.98 -2.77
C VAL A 51 -8.62 0.53 -2.99
N VAL A 52 -7.81 0.47 -1.95
CA VAL A 52 -6.40 0.09 -2.04
C VAL A 52 -6.26 -1.39 -2.37
N SER A 53 -7.02 -2.28 -1.73
CA SER A 53 -6.91 -3.72 -1.97
C SER A 53 -7.43 -4.19 -3.33
N THR A 54 -8.46 -3.52 -3.87
CA THR A 54 -9.10 -3.95 -5.12
C THR A 54 -8.55 -3.25 -6.36
N ILE A 55 -8.07 -2.00 -6.22
CA ILE A 55 -7.65 -1.18 -7.35
C ILE A 55 -6.16 -0.85 -7.24
N VAL A 56 -5.75 -0.07 -6.23
CA VAL A 56 -4.41 0.53 -6.20
C VAL A 56 -3.30 -0.53 -6.10
N HIS A 57 -3.36 -1.39 -5.09
CA HIS A 57 -2.32 -2.37 -4.83
C HIS A 57 -2.22 -3.41 -5.96
N PRO A 58 -3.30 -4.02 -6.49
CA PRO A 58 -3.21 -4.95 -7.62
C PRO A 58 -2.60 -4.34 -8.88
N ILE A 59 -2.94 -3.09 -9.20
CA ILE A 59 -2.39 -2.37 -10.37
C ILE A 59 -0.88 -2.16 -10.19
N VAL A 60 -0.46 -1.61 -9.05
CA VAL A 60 0.95 -1.31 -8.80
C VAL A 60 1.78 -2.60 -8.65
N ALA A 61 1.25 -3.62 -7.99
CA ALA A 61 1.86 -4.95 -7.94
C ALA A 61 2.00 -5.57 -9.34
N HIS A 62 1.05 -5.37 -10.25
CA HIS A 62 1.18 -5.83 -11.63
C HIS A 62 2.29 -5.08 -12.37
N TRP A 63 2.40 -3.77 -12.18
CA TRP A 63 3.44 -2.96 -12.82
C TRP A 63 4.86 -3.35 -12.40
N VAL A 64 5.04 -3.85 -11.19
CA VAL A 64 6.35 -4.09 -10.56
C VAL A 64 6.70 -5.59 -10.49
N TRP A 65 5.79 -6.42 -9.99
CA TRP A 65 6.05 -7.81 -9.62
C TRP A 65 5.59 -8.85 -10.63
N ASN A 66 4.87 -8.43 -11.69
CA ASN A 66 4.51 -9.34 -12.77
C ASN A 66 5.77 -9.79 -13.55
N ARG A 67 5.65 -10.93 -14.24
CA ARG A 67 6.67 -11.41 -15.18
C ARG A 67 6.86 -10.43 -16.34
N ASP A 68 5.74 -9.90 -16.85
CA ASP A 68 5.68 -8.93 -17.94
C ASP A 68 5.54 -7.48 -17.43
N ALA A 69 5.98 -7.22 -16.20
CA ALA A 69 6.00 -5.91 -15.57
C ALA A 69 6.71 -4.88 -16.46
N TRP A 70 6.00 -3.83 -16.85
CA TRP A 70 6.56 -2.78 -17.70
C TRP A 70 7.66 -1.99 -16.99
N LEU A 71 7.56 -1.78 -15.67
CA LEU A 71 8.57 -1.03 -14.90
C LEU A 71 9.95 -1.67 -14.97
N LYS A 72 10.03 -3.00 -15.06
CA LYS A 72 11.30 -3.71 -15.23
C LYS A 72 12.02 -3.33 -16.53
N LYS A 73 11.30 -2.87 -17.55
CA LYS A 73 11.83 -2.63 -18.90
C LYS A 73 11.88 -1.14 -19.27
N VAL A 74 11.66 -0.24 -18.30
CA VAL A 74 11.56 1.21 -18.57
C VAL A 74 12.87 1.81 -19.02
N TYR A 75 13.99 1.37 -18.45
CA TYR A 75 15.31 1.93 -18.77
C TYR A 75 16.21 0.87 -19.39
N PRO A 76 16.76 1.10 -20.60
CA PRO A 76 17.68 0.16 -21.23
C PRO A 76 18.89 -0.12 -20.35
N GLY A 77 19.10 -1.40 -19.97
CA GLY A 77 20.23 -1.83 -19.16
C GLY A 77 20.09 -1.58 -17.65
N CYS A 78 18.92 -1.15 -17.17
CA CYS A 78 18.64 -1.02 -15.74
C CYS A 78 17.22 -1.48 -15.43
N ASP A 79 17.11 -2.62 -14.75
CA ASP A 79 15.82 -3.17 -14.35
C ASP A 79 15.32 -2.49 -13.08
N PHE A 80 14.04 -2.13 -13.05
CA PHE A 80 13.39 -1.74 -11.80
C PHE A 80 13.29 -2.94 -10.85
N LEU A 81 13.87 -2.80 -9.66
CA LEU A 81 13.90 -3.85 -8.64
C LEU A 81 13.13 -3.43 -7.39
N ASP A 82 12.13 -4.23 -7.04
CA ASP A 82 11.44 -4.16 -5.76
C ASP A 82 11.33 -5.58 -5.20
N PHE A 83 12.24 -5.94 -4.29
CA PHE A 83 12.35 -7.32 -3.82
C PHE A 83 11.24 -7.70 -2.83
N ALA A 84 11.00 -6.83 -1.84
CA ALA A 84 10.12 -7.11 -0.70
C ALA A 84 9.07 -6.02 -0.44
N GLY A 85 8.81 -5.14 -1.41
CA GLY A 85 7.71 -4.19 -1.34
C GLY A 85 8.11 -2.79 -0.90
N GLY A 86 9.35 -2.39 -1.16
CA GLY A 86 9.80 -1.01 -0.94
C GLY A 86 8.88 -0.02 -1.66
N THR A 87 8.50 -0.31 -2.89
CA THR A 87 7.58 0.54 -3.65
C THR A 87 6.13 0.09 -3.46
N VAL A 88 5.81 -1.16 -3.80
CA VAL A 88 4.42 -1.63 -3.85
C VAL A 88 3.72 -1.64 -2.47
N VAL A 89 4.48 -1.66 -1.37
CA VAL A 89 3.94 -1.57 0.00
C VAL A 89 4.26 -0.23 0.65
N HIS A 90 5.54 0.10 0.83
CA HIS A 90 5.91 1.27 1.65
C HIS A 90 5.65 2.60 0.94
N VAL A 91 6.05 2.76 -0.32
CA VAL A 91 5.75 3.99 -1.08
C VAL A 91 4.25 4.12 -1.30
N VAL A 92 3.56 3.08 -1.78
CA VAL A 92 2.10 3.14 -2.01
C VAL A 92 1.36 3.44 -0.72
N GLY A 93 1.61 2.68 0.36
CA GLY A 93 0.96 2.88 1.65
C GLY A 93 1.26 4.25 2.26
N GLY A 94 2.51 4.70 2.16
CA GLY A 94 2.94 6.03 2.61
C GLY A 94 2.27 7.15 1.82
N MET A 95 2.13 7.02 0.50
CA MET A 95 1.45 8.01 -0.33
C MET A 95 -0.05 8.07 -0.05
N VAL A 96 -0.71 6.92 0.13
CA VAL A 96 -2.12 6.87 0.55
C VAL A 96 -2.28 7.55 1.91
N GLY A 97 -1.41 7.25 2.87
CA GLY A 97 -1.40 7.87 4.20
C GLY A 97 -1.14 9.37 4.15
N LEU A 98 -0.21 9.83 3.30
CA LEU A 98 0.11 11.23 3.10
C LEU A 98 -1.07 12.00 2.49
N ILE A 99 -1.65 11.50 1.39
CA ILE A 99 -2.81 12.12 0.75
C ILE A 99 -3.98 12.17 1.74
N GLY A 100 -4.23 11.06 2.45
CA GLY A 100 -5.25 11.00 3.49
C GLY A 100 -5.00 12.03 4.60
N ALA A 101 -3.75 12.18 5.06
CA ALA A 101 -3.40 13.15 6.09
C ALA A 101 -3.56 14.60 5.61
N ILE A 102 -3.24 14.89 4.35
CA ILE A 102 -3.47 16.21 3.73
C ILE A 102 -4.96 16.52 3.68
N VAL A 103 -5.79 15.58 3.24
CA VAL A 103 -7.25 15.74 3.15
C VAL A 103 -7.89 15.88 4.53
N CYS A 104 -7.43 15.10 5.51
CA CYS A 104 -7.95 15.13 6.88
C CYS A 104 -7.49 16.39 7.66
N GLY A 105 -6.32 16.93 7.32
CA GLY A 105 -5.68 18.01 8.06
C GLY A 105 -4.94 17.54 9.33
N PRO A 106 -4.33 18.48 10.05
CA PRO A 106 -3.56 18.20 11.26
C PRO A 106 -4.44 17.77 12.45
N ARG A 107 -3.84 17.10 13.43
CA ARG A 107 -4.51 16.81 14.71
C ARG A 107 -4.82 18.13 15.45
N ILE A 108 -5.97 18.18 16.10
CA ILE A 108 -6.41 19.35 16.87
C ILE A 108 -5.35 19.64 17.95
N GLY A 109 -4.94 20.91 18.03
CA GLY A 109 -3.94 21.36 19.02
C GLY A 109 -2.49 20.94 18.73
N ARG A 110 -2.20 20.26 17.61
CA ARG A 110 -0.82 19.87 17.25
C ARG A 110 0.03 21.05 16.76
N PHE A 111 -0.60 22.02 16.11
CA PHE A 111 0.08 23.21 15.59
C PHE A 111 -0.62 24.47 16.09
N GLU A 112 0.16 25.41 16.60
CA GLU A 112 -0.26 26.73 17.06
C GLU A 112 0.74 27.75 16.53
N ASP A 113 0.27 28.89 16.02
CA ASP A 113 1.11 29.95 15.42
C ASP A 113 2.12 29.48 14.35
N GLY A 114 1.76 28.42 13.61
CA GLY A 114 2.62 27.83 12.57
C GLY A 114 3.78 26.99 13.11
N GLY A 115 3.91 26.85 14.43
CA GLY A 115 4.87 25.99 15.11
C GLY A 115 4.25 24.68 15.57
N ALA A 116 5.09 23.65 15.74
CA ALA A 116 4.68 22.44 16.44
C ALA A 116 4.49 22.75 17.93
N LYS A 117 3.33 22.44 18.48
CA LYS A 117 3.05 22.51 19.91
C LYS A 117 3.33 21.16 20.55
N ASP A 118 4.13 21.15 21.61
CA ASP A 118 4.28 19.97 22.45
C ASP A 118 2.99 19.77 23.25
N ILE A 119 2.45 18.56 23.13
CA ILE A 119 1.26 18.13 23.85
C ILE A 119 1.76 17.52 25.16
N PRO A 120 1.24 17.91 26.34
CA PRO A 120 1.68 17.37 27.63
C PRO A 120 1.63 15.85 27.74
#